data_AF-A0A933SM98-F1
#
_entry.id   AF-A0A933SM98-F1
#
_cell.length_a   1.000
_cell.length_b   1.000
_cell.length_c   1.000
_cell.angle_alpha   90.00
_cell.angle_beta   90.00
_cell.angle_gamma   90.00
#
_symmetry.space_group_name_H-M   'P 1'
#
loop_
_entity.id
_entity.type
_entity.pdbx_description
1 polymer ?
#
loop_
_entity_poly.entity_id
_entity_poly.type
_entity_poly.pdbx_seq_one_letter_code
_entity_poly.pdbx_strand_id
1 'polypeptide(L)'
;MTYRGRSGLEVREVECPSCGCPNKPGDERCMYCRTELNSNSASIRAALNPYLSNIREFFNPEPHSKRGMPAWKLALSALVSSALLAIGAFLLFKGLERGGYFNWTVGILFVIYGAAALRNAWISSR
;
A
#
# COMPACT_ATOMS: atom_id res chain seq x y z
N MET A 1 8.59 -16.75 14.43
CA MET A 1 9.82 -17.28 13.78
C MET A 1 10.52 -18.13 14.83
N THR A 2 10.65 -19.44 14.60
CA THR A 2 11.17 -20.39 15.60
C THR A 2 12.66 -20.67 15.36
N TYR A 3 13.52 -20.31 16.33
CA TYR A 3 14.92 -20.73 16.34
C TYR A 3 15.07 -22.05 17.08
N ARG A 4 15.69 -23.03 16.41
CA ARG A 4 15.85 -24.41 16.89
C ARG A 4 17.13 -24.52 17.75
N GLY A 5 16.99 -24.31 19.06
CA GLY A 5 18.02 -24.60 20.06
C GLY A 5 18.16 -26.11 20.31
N ARG A 6 19.40 -26.57 20.55
CA ARG A 6 19.84 -27.98 20.58
C ARG A 6 19.33 -28.83 21.77
N SER A 7 18.34 -28.37 22.50
CA SER A 7 17.69 -29.09 23.60
C SER A 7 16.19 -28.93 23.43
N GLY A 8 15.47 -30.02 23.14
CA GLY A 8 14.06 -30.07 22.73
C GLY A 8 13.02 -29.62 23.77
N LEU A 9 13.32 -28.60 24.58
CA LEU A 9 12.31 -27.83 25.29
C LEU A 9 11.85 -26.70 24.38
N GLU A 10 10.56 -26.70 24.02
CA GLU A 10 9.90 -25.57 23.39
C GLU A 10 9.83 -24.42 24.41
N VAL A 11 10.91 -23.63 24.51
CA VAL A 11 10.96 -22.47 25.38
C VAL A 11 10.06 -21.41 24.75
N ARG A 12 8.83 -21.28 25.24
CA ARG A 12 7.92 -20.20 24.86
C ARG A 12 8.58 -18.86 25.22
N GLU A 13 9.08 -18.16 24.21
CA GLU A 13 9.63 -16.80 24.37
C GLU A 13 8.53 -15.84 24.84
N VAL A 14 8.88 -14.93 25.75
CA VAL A 14 7.96 -13.92 26.29
C VAL A 14 8.30 -12.58 25.65
N GLU A 15 7.37 -12.04 24.86
CA GLU A 15 7.56 -10.73 24.24
C GLU A 15 7.29 -9.60 25.24
N CYS A 16 8.18 -8.61 25.27
CA CYS A 16 8.03 -7.46 26.15
C CYS A 16 6.77 -6.64 25.81
N PRO A 17 5.95 -6.25 26.82
CA PRO A 17 4.75 -5.44 26.60
C PRO A 17 5.03 -4.04 26.04
N SER A 18 6.18 -3.46 26.36
CA SER A 18 6.57 -2.11 25.89
C SER A 18 7.23 -2.12 24.51
N CYS A 19 8.40 -2.77 24.37
CA CYS A 19 9.18 -2.70 23.12
C CYS A 19 8.95 -3.86 22.13
N GLY A 20 8.22 -4.92 22.52
CA GLY A 20 8.00 -6.09 21.67
C GLY A 20 9.24 -6.97 21.45
N CYS A 21 10.37 -6.68 22.10
CA CYS A 21 11.55 -7.55 22.01
C CYS A 21 11.29 -8.89 22.70
N PRO A 22 11.81 -10.00 22.15
CA PRO A 22 11.72 -11.31 22.79
C PRO A 22 12.59 -11.36 24.05
N ASN A 23 12.07 -11.96 25.11
CA ASN A 23 12.78 -12.22 26.37
C ASN A 23 12.62 -13.69 26.76
N LYS A 24 13.49 -14.16 27.65
CA LYS A 24 13.43 -15.56 28.10
C LYS A 24 12.28 -15.72 29.10
N PRO A 25 11.58 -16.86 29.10
CA PRO A 25 10.60 -17.14 30.13
C PRO A 25 11.30 -17.21 31.49
N GLY A 26 10.81 -16.40 32.43
CA GLY A 26 11.42 -16.19 33.75
C GLY A 26 12.11 -14.83 33.92
N ASP A 27 12.32 -14.07 32.85
CA ASP A 27 12.79 -12.69 32.96
C ASP A 27 11.69 -11.81 33.59
N GLU A 28 11.99 -11.14 34.71
CA GLU A 28 11.03 -10.22 35.36
C GLU A 28 10.95 -8.86 34.66
N ARG A 29 12.02 -8.48 33.94
CA ARG A 29 12.14 -7.21 33.21
C ARG A 29 12.75 -7.42 31.83
N CYS A 30 12.28 -6.65 30.85
CA CYS A 30 12.82 -6.70 29.52
C CYS A 30 14.30 -6.31 29.51
N MET A 31 15.13 -7.14 28.86
CA MET A 31 16.56 -6.89 28.77
C MET A 31 16.89 -5.60 27.99
N TYR A 32 15.99 -5.17 27.11
CA TYR A 32 16.19 -4.03 26.21
C TYR A 32 15.66 -2.72 26.79
N CYS A 33 14.42 -2.69 27.27
CA CYS A 33 13.76 -1.47 27.75
C CYS A 33 13.47 -1.46 29.26
N ARG A 34 13.90 -2.49 30.00
CA ARG A 34 13.73 -2.65 31.47
C ARG A 34 12.29 -2.68 31.97
N THR A 35 11.29 -2.70 31.09
CA THR A 35 9.87 -2.82 31.45
C THR A 35 9.57 -4.15 32.13
N GLU A 36 8.76 -4.13 33.18
CA GLU A 36 8.34 -5.34 33.88
C GLU A 36 7.52 -6.27 32.98
N LEU A 37 7.93 -7.53 32.92
CA LEU A 37 7.32 -8.59 32.11
C LEU A 37 6.22 -9.34 32.88
N ASN A 38 6.23 -9.26 34.22
CA ASN A 38 5.41 -10.12 35.10
C ASN A 38 4.28 -9.38 35.85
N SER A 39 3.91 -8.17 35.42
CA SER A 39 2.72 -7.50 35.95
C SER A 39 1.51 -7.85 35.09
N ASN A 40 0.30 -7.61 35.60
CA ASN A 40 -1.04 -7.79 35.01
C ASN A 40 -1.28 -7.12 33.63
N SER A 41 -0.22 -6.84 32.89
CA SER A 41 -0.13 -6.27 31.56
C SER A 41 -0.48 -7.27 30.45
N ALA A 42 -0.36 -8.59 30.66
CA ALA A 42 -0.76 -9.58 29.65
C ALA A 42 -2.29 -9.55 29.40
N SER A 43 -3.09 -9.37 30.45
CA SER A 43 -4.55 -9.23 30.34
C SER A 43 -4.96 -7.89 29.75
N ILE A 44 -4.30 -6.80 30.14
CA ILE A 44 -4.54 -5.47 29.55
C ILE A 44 -4.16 -5.47 28.07
N ARG A 45 -3.02 -6.05 27.70
CA ARG A 45 -2.58 -6.13 26.31
C ARG A 45 -3.46 -7.07 25.49
N ALA A 46 -4.01 -8.15 26.06
CA ALA A 46 -5.02 -8.98 25.41
C ALA A 46 -6.32 -8.20 25.14
N ALA A 47 -6.76 -7.39 26.11
CA ALA A 47 -7.93 -6.53 25.94
C ALA A 47 -7.69 -5.36 24.96
N LEU A 48 -6.45 -4.87 24.88
CA LEU A 48 -6.08 -3.74 24.03
C LEU A 48 -5.60 -4.16 22.62
N ASN A 49 -5.26 -5.44 22.44
CA ASN A 49 -4.84 -6.00 21.14
C ASN A 49 -5.82 -5.71 19.99
N PRO A 50 -7.15 -5.89 20.15
CA PRO A 50 -8.08 -5.56 19.07
C PRO A 50 -8.11 -4.06 18.73
N TYR A 51 -7.76 -3.18 19.67
CA TYR A 51 -7.67 -1.74 19.42
C TYR A 51 -6.35 -1.36 18.76
N LEU A 52 -5.25 -1.98 19.20
CA LEU A 52 -3.91 -1.74 18.66
C LEU A 52 -3.71 -2.35 17.27
N SER A 53 -4.40 -3.45 16.92
CA SER A 53 -4.35 -4.00 15.56
C SER A 53 -4.90 -3.03 14.53
N ASN A 54 -6.03 -2.38 14.82
CA ASN A 54 -6.63 -1.37 13.94
C ASN A 54 -5.72 -0.15 13.76
N ILE A 55 -5.06 0.29 14.83
CA ILE A 55 -4.11 1.40 14.78
C ILE A 55 -2.86 1.01 13.97
N ARG A 56 -2.33 -0.20 14.19
CA ARG A 56 -1.17 -0.71 13.46
C ARG A 56 -1.43 -0.80 11.95
N GLU A 57 -2.62 -1.19 11.53
CA GLU A 57 -3.02 -1.24 10.12
C GLU A 57 -3.13 0.16 9.50
N PHE A 58 -3.57 1.16 10.29
CA PHE A 58 -3.59 2.57 9.86
C PHE A 58 -2.18 3.17 9.68
N PHE A 59 -1.25 2.86 10.59
CA PHE A 59 0.10 3.47 10.60
C PHE A 59 1.16 2.65 9.87
N ASN A 60 0.90 1.36 9.63
CA ASN A 60 1.73 0.49 8.84
C ASN A 60 0.86 -0.09 7.72
N PRO A 61 0.44 0.73 6.74
CA PRO A 61 -0.24 0.19 5.58
C PRO A 61 0.69 -0.87 5.00
N GLU A 62 0.21 -2.11 4.89
CA GLU A 62 0.94 -3.11 4.13
C GLU A 62 1.33 -2.46 2.80
N PRO A 63 2.59 -2.55 2.35
CA PRO A 63 2.98 -1.99 1.08
C PRO A 63 2.06 -2.62 0.06
N HIS A 64 1.09 -1.83 -0.46
CA HIS A 64 0.01 -2.30 -1.31
C HIS A 64 0.62 -3.34 -2.23
N SER A 65 0.27 -4.61 -1.98
CA SER A 65 0.76 -5.72 -2.77
C SER A 65 0.55 -5.29 -4.20
N LYS A 66 1.64 -5.09 -4.95
CA LYS A 66 1.61 -4.86 -6.38
C LYS A 66 1.05 -6.14 -7.00
N ARG A 67 -0.25 -6.40 -6.81
CA ARG A 67 -1.02 -7.30 -7.66
C ARG A 67 -0.94 -6.63 -9.02
N GLY A 68 0.03 -7.09 -9.81
CA GLY A 68 0.21 -6.66 -11.17
C GLY A 68 -1.16 -6.61 -11.82
N MET A 69 -1.51 -5.44 -12.33
CA MET A 69 -2.79 -5.26 -12.99
C MET A 69 -2.87 -6.33 -14.10
N PRO A 70 -3.94 -7.14 -14.15
CA PRO A 70 -4.01 -8.21 -15.14
C PRO A 70 -3.87 -7.62 -16.54
N ALA A 71 -3.11 -8.30 -17.41
CA ALA A 71 -2.66 -7.76 -18.70
C ALA A 71 -3.80 -7.17 -19.57
N TRP A 72 -5.01 -7.72 -19.48
CA TRP A 72 -6.19 -7.21 -20.18
C TRP A 72 -6.63 -5.82 -19.70
N LYS A 73 -6.46 -5.47 -18.42
CA LYS A 73 -6.76 -4.13 -17.89
C LYS A 73 -5.76 -3.10 -18.42
N LEU A 74 -4.49 -3.47 -18.51
CA LEU A 74 -3.47 -2.63 -19.16
C LEU A 74 -3.80 -2.42 -20.64
N ALA A 75 -4.14 -3.49 -21.36
CA ALA A 75 -4.54 -3.41 -22.77
C ALA A 75 -5.78 -2.52 -22.98
N LEU A 76 -6.82 -2.68 -22.15
CA LEU A 76 -8.01 -1.81 -22.20
C LEU A 76 -7.65 -0.35 -21.90
N SER A 77 -6.82 -0.10 -20.89
CA SER A 77 -6.41 1.27 -20.56
C SER A 77 -5.64 1.93 -21.70
N ALA A 78 -4.80 1.17 -22.41
CA ALA A 78 -4.06 1.65 -23.57
C ALA A 78 -4.98 1.92 -24.76
N LEU A 79 -5.96 1.03 -25.03
CA LEU A 79 -6.96 1.23 -26.08
C LEU A 79 -7.82 2.48 -25.82
N VAL A 80 -8.32 2.64 -24.59
CA VAL A 80 -9.12 3.80 -24.19
C VAL A 80 -8.29 5.08 -24.29
N SER A 81 -7.03 5.06 -23.85
CA SER A 81 -6.13 6.21 -23.95
C SER A 81 -5.84 6.60 -25.40
N SER A 82 -5.62 5.61 -26.27
CA SER A 82 -5.42 5.82 -27.71
C SER A 82 -6.66 6.45 -28.36
N ALA A 83 -7.86 5.94 -28.04
CA ALA A 83 -9.11 6.49 -28.53
C ALA A 83 -9.33 7.94 -28.06
N LEU A 84 -9.07 8.23 -26.78
CA LEU A 84 -9.18 9.58 -26.22
C LEU A 84 -8.21 10.56 -26.91
N LEU A 85 -6.97 10.12 -27.18
CA LEU A 85 -5.98 10.92 -27.92
C LEU A 85 -6.44 11.20 -29.35
N ALA A 86 -6.94 10.19 -30.06
CA ALA A 86 -7.42 10.34 -31.43
C ALA A 86 -8.63 11.29 -31.51
N ILE A 87 -9.60 11.15 -30.61
CA ILE A 87 -10.78 12.02 -30.52
C ILE A 87 -10.36 13.44 -30.13
N GLY A 88 -9.47 13.59 -29.16
CA GLY A 88 -8.93 14.88 -28.73
C GLY A 88 -8.20 15.60 -29.87
N ALA A 89 -7.33 14.90 -30.60
CA ALA A 89 -6.63 15.45 -31.76
C ALA A 89 -7.59 15.86 -32.89
N PHE A 90 -8.62 15.05 -33.15
CA PHE A 90 -9.64 15.38 -34.14
C PHE A 90 -10.44 16.64 -33.75
N LEU A 91 -10.83 16.75 -32.48
CA LEU A 91 -11.53 17.93 -31.96
C LEU A 91 -10.65 19.18 -31.98
N LEU A 92 -9.35 19.06 -31.71
CA LEU A 92 -8.39 20.14 -31.86
C LEU A 92 -8.33 20.64 -33.31
N PHE A 93 -8.21 19.73 -34.28
CA PHE A 93 -8.16 20.09 -35.70
C PHE A 93 -9.45 20.78 -36.16
N LYS A 94 -10.61 20.23 -35.77
CA LYS A 94 -11.93 20.84 -36.01
C LYS A 94 -12.10 22.20 -35.33
N GLY A 95 -11.53 22.35 -34.13
CA GLY A 95 -11.53 23.60 -33.38
C GLY A 95 -10.73 24.70 -34.08
N LEU A 96 -9.57 24.34 -34.63
CA LEU A 96 -8.73 25.24 -35.43
C LEU A 96 -9.43 25.69 -36.73
N GLU A 97 -10.09 24.78 -37.44
CA GLU A 97 -10.77 25.11 -38.70
C GLU A 97 -12.01 25.99 -38.53
N ARG A 98 -12.76 25.78 -37.44
CA ARG A 98 -14.08 26.44 -37.24
C ARG A 98 -14.06 27.57 -36.22
N GLY A 99 -12.90 27.88 -35.62
CA GLY A 99 -12.78 28.92 -34.59
C GLY A 99 -13.57 28.63 -33.30
N GLY A 100 -13.94 27.37 -33.05
CA GLY A 100 -14.77 26.98 -31.92
C GLY A 100 -13.96 26.75 -30.66
N TYR A 101 -13.93 27.72 -29.75
CA TYR A 101 -13.22 27.66 -28.44
C TYR A 101 -13.53 26.38 -27.64
N PHE A 102 -14.79 25.92 -27.69
CA PHE A 102 -15.24 24.72 -26.99
C PHE A 102 -14.54 23.46 -27.49
N ASN A 103 -14.46 23.25 -28.81
CA ASN A 103 -13.83 22.06 -29.39
C ASN A 103 -12.32 22.02 -29.12
N TRP A 104 -11.68 23.19 -29.13
CA TRP A 104 -10.26 23.31 -28.83
C TRP A 104 -9.95 22.98 -27.37
N THR A 105 -10.71 23.54 -26.43
CA THR A 105 -10.52 23.31 -24.98
C THR A 105 -10.77 21.85 -24.60
N VAL A 106 -11.85 21.26 -25.11
CA VAL A 106 -12.19 19.86 -24.89
C VAL A 106 -11.11 18.94 -25.49
N GLY A 107 -10.59 19.29 -26.67
CA GLY A 107 -9.49 18.58 -27.31
C GLY A 107 -8.20 18.58 -26.48
N ILE A 108 -7.79 19.71 -25.92
CA ILE A 108 -6.62 19.80 -25.02
C ILE A 108 -6.83 18.91 -23.79
N LEU A 109 -8.02 18.97 -23.18
CA LEU A 109 -8.33 18.21 -21.97
C LEU A 109 -8.17 16.70 -22.22
N PHE A 110 -8.69 16.21 -23.35
CA PHE A 110 -8.58 14.81 -23.73
C PHE A 110 -7.15 14.37 -24.01
N VAL A 111 -6.33 15.23 -24.64
CA VAL A 111 -4.91 14.93 -24.90
C VAL A 111 -4.11 14.85 -23.60
N ILE A 112 -4.30 15.81 -22.68
CA ILE A 112 -3.63 15.81 -21.38
C ILE A 112 -4.03 14.57 -20.57
N TYR A 113 -5.33 14.27 -20.53
CA TYR A 113 -5.85 13.13 -19.78
C TYR A 113 -5.36 11.79 -20.36
N GLY A 114 -5.37 11.66 -21.70
CA GLY A 114 -4.83 10.48 -22.38
C GLY A 114 -3.33 10.29 -22.13
N ALA A 115 -2.53 11.35 -22.17
CA ALA A 115 -1.10 11.28 -21.88
C ALA A 115 -0.80 10.92 -20.41
N ALA A 116 -1.55 11.48 -19.46
CA ALA A 116 -1.41 11.17 -18.04
C ALA A 116 -1.79 9.70 -17.75
N ALA A 117 -2.89 9.22 -18.35
CA ALA A 117 -3.31 7.83 -18.23
C ALA A 117 -2.27 6.86 -18.81
N LEU A 118 -1.71 7.17 -19.99
CA LEU A 118 -0.67 6.36 -20.62
C LEU A 118 0.61 6.32 -19.79
N ARG A 119 1.02 7.46 -19.20
CA ARG A 119 2.18 7.55 -18.31
C ARG A 119 1.99 6.67 -17.06
N ASN A 120 0.81 6.72 -16.44
CA ASN A 120 0.51 5.91 -15.27
C ASN A 120 0.47 4.41 -15.60
N ALA A 121 -0.09 4.04 -16.75
CA ALA A 121 -0.08 2.67 -17.24
C ALA A 121 1.35 2.15 -17.48
N TRP A 122 2.23 2.99 -18.05
CA TRP A 122 3.63 2.64 -18.30
C TRP A 122 4.46 2.49 -17.01
N ILE A 123 4.25 3.36 -16.02
CA ILE A 123 4.88 3.22 -14.70
C ILE A 123 4.40 1.94 -14.01
N SER A 124 3.12 1.57 -14.19
CA SER A 124 2.57 0.34 -13.62
C SER A 124 3.05 -0.93 -14.31
N SER A 125 3.56 -0.87 -15.55
CA SER A 125 4.09 -2.04 -16.26
C SER A 125 5.57 -2.33 -15.97
N ARG A 126 6.25 -1.46 -15.23
CA ARG A 126 7.68 -1.54 -14.88
C ARG A 126 7.86 -1.95 -13.42
#